data_AF-A0A1Q7AM39-F1
#
_entry.id   AF-A0A1Q7AM39-F1
#
_cell.length_a   1.000
_cell.length_b   1.000
_cell.length_c   1.000
_cell.angle_alpha   90.00
_cell.angle_beta   90.00
_cell.angle_gamma   90.00
#
_symmetry.space_group_name_H-M   'P 1'
#
loop_
_entity.id
_entity.type
_entity.pdbx_description
1 polymer ?
#
loop_
_entity_poly.entity_id
_entity_poly.type
_entity_poly.pdbx_seq_one_letter_code
_entity_poly.pdbx_strand_id
1 'polypeptide(L)'
;MYHSTVVLLRRAFVVAAIAWAIALPLAAWIASRPHTTPVLSAMTIAIYGIGGIVCHQLSERSFHLWAAQLPVCARCTGIYAGAAVCALAPVARAFQASEGRSAESLALRRAVLVAAAMPSLATLIYEWTTGDVPSNWIRFAAGLPLGVVVSALVVRVN
;
A
#
# COMPACT_ATOMS: atom_id res chain seq x y z
N MET A 1 20.70 16.35 16.16
CA MET A 1 20.22 14.94 16.28
C MET A 1 18.83 14.73 15.70
N TYR A 2 17.79 15.49 16.09
CA TYR A 2 16.41 15.32 15.59
C TYR A 2 16.29 15.30 14.05
N HIS A 3 16.98 16.21 13.35
CA HIS A 3 16.93 16.29 11.89
C HIS A 3 17.47 15.02 11.20
N SER A 4 18.58 14.47 11.68
CA SER A 4 19.19 13.24 11.15
C SER A 4 18.29 12.02 11.32
N THR A 5 17.60 11.92 12.47
CA THR A 5 16.64 10.83 12.73
C THR A 5 15.44 10.88 11.79
N VAL A 6 14.86 12.07 11.56
CA VAL A 6 13.71 12.23 10.66
C VAL A 6 14.07 11.87 9.21
N VAL A 7 15.26 12.26 8.74
CA VAL A 7 15.75 11.90 7.41
C VAL A 7 15.94 10.39 7.28
N LEU A 8 16.50 9.74 8.30
CA LEU A 8 16.66 8.28 8.32
C LEU A 8 15.31 7.57 8.25
N LEU A 9 14.33 7.97 9.06
CA LEU A 9 13.00 7.38 9.09
C LEU A 9 12.28 7.51 7.74
N ARG A 10 12.40 8.66 7.06
CA ARG A 10 11.83 8.84 5.72
C ARG A 10 12.46 7.92 4.69
N ARG A 11 13.80 7.81 4.69
CA ARG A 11 14.52 6.88 3.80
C ARG A 11 14.11 5.43 4.07
N ALA A 12 14.03 5.05 5.35
CA ALA A 12 13.57 3.73 5.75
C ALA A 12 12.15 3.45 5.27
N PHE A 13 11.22 4.41 5.40
CA PHE A 13 9.86 4.29 4.88
C PHE A 13 9.84 4.10 3.36
N VAL A 14 10.58 4.92 2.60
CA VAL A 14 10.64 4.82 1.14
C VAL A 14 11.14 3.43 0.72
N VAL A 15 12.26 2.99 1.30
CA VAL A 15 12.83 1.66 1.02
C VAL A 15 11.84 0.56 1.39
N ALA A 16 11.21 0.64 2.57
CA ALA A 16 10.25 -0.35 3.03
C ALA A 16 9.00 -0.40 2.13
N ALA A 17 8.44 0.74 1.72
CA ALA A 17 7.27 0.79 0.85
C ALA A 17 7.55 0.16 -0.52
N ILE A 18 8.70 0.48 -1.12
CA ILE A 18 9.11 -0.09 -2.41
C ILE A 18 9.40 -1.59 -2.27
N ALA A 19 10.20 -1.98 -1.27
CA ALA A 19 10.55 -3.36 -1.03
C ALA A 19 9.31 -4.21 -0.78
N TRP A 20 8.35 -3.71 0.01
CA TRP A 20 7.09 -4.39 0.27
C TRP A 20 6.24 -4.53 -1.00
N ALA A 21 6.07 -3.46 -1.78
CA ALA A 21 5.32 -3.52 -3.03
C ALA A 21 5.90 -4.52 -4.05
N ILE A 22 7.24 -4.68 -4.09
CA ILE A 22 7.93 -5.69 -4.91
C ILE A 22 7.79 -7.09 -4.32
N ALA A 23 7.84 -7.22 -2.99
CA ALA A 23 7.75 -8.49 -2.29
C ALA A 23 6.41 -9.20 -2.55
N LEU A 24 5.30 -8.47 -2.71
CA LEU A 24 3.98 -9.06 -2.96
C LEU A 24 3.91 -9.92 -4.24
N PRO A 25 4.19 -9.40 -5.45
CA PRO A 25 4.22 -10.22 -6.66
C PRO A 25 5.37 -11.22 -6.65
N LEU A 26 6.53 -10.89 -6.04
CA LEU A 26 7.63 -11.83 -5.94
C LEU A 26 7.26 -13.07 -5.10
N ALA A 27 6.56 -12.89 -3.98
CA ALA A 27 6.08 -13.99 -3.15
C ALA A 27 5.10 -14.89 -3.91
N ALA A 28 4.15 -14.31 -4.66
CA ALA A 28 3.25 -15.09 -5.52
C ALA A 28 4.01 -15.83 -6.63
N TRP A 29 5.00 -15.19 -7.24
CA TRP A 29 5.85 -15.83 -8.24
C TRP A 29 6.64 -17.01 -7.67
N ILE A 30 7.23 -16.87 -6.47
CA ILE A 30 7.92 -17.98 -5.78
C ILE A 30 6.92 -19.09 -5.43
N ALA A 31 5.76 -18.74 -4.90
CA ALA A 31 4.70 -19.69 -4.54
C ALA A 31 4.17 -20.48 -5.75
N SER A 32 4.27 -19.92 -6.96
CA SER A 32 3.88 -20.60 -8.20
C SER A 32 4.86 -21.68 -8.66
N ARG A 33 6.06 -21.77 -8.05
CA ARG A 33 7.11 -22.69 -8.51
C ARG A 33 6.95 -24.09 -7.90
N PRO A 34 7.08 -25.16 -8.71
CA PRO A 34 6.94 -26.53 -8.22
C PRO A 34 8.06 -26.95 -7.25
N HIS A 35 9.24 -26.34 -7.40
CA HIS A 35 10.40 -26.60 -6.55
C HIS A 35 11.05 -25.27 -6.16
N THR A 36 11.13 -25.01 -4.86
CA THR A 36 11.80 -23.84 -4.28
C THR A 36 12.80 -24.29 -3.23
N THR A 37 13.85 -23.50 -3.03
CA THR A 37 14.81 -23.77 -1.94
C THR A 37 14.14 -23.47 -0.58
N PRO A 38 14.60 -24.10 0.52
CA PRO A 38 14.03 -23.84 1.85
C PRO A 38 14.03 -22.37 2.26
N VAL A 39 15.07 -21.63 1.84
CA VAL A 39 15.20 -20.18 2.10
C VAL A 39 14.09 -19.39 1.41
N LEU A 40 13.83 -19.66 0.13
CA LEU A 40 12.77 -18.98 -0.61
C LEU A 40 11.38 -19.35 -0.08
N SER A 41 11.17 -20.61 0.32
CA SER A 41 9.93 -21.04 0.97
C SER A 41 9.70 -20.31 2.30
N ALA A 42 10.73 -20.22 3.16
CA ALA A 42 10.65 -19.49 4.41
C ALA A 42 10.35 -17.99 4.20
N MET A 43 10.97 -17.38 3.19
CA MET A 43 10.70 -15.98 2.82
C MET A 43 9.25 -15.79 2.36
N THR A 44 8.73 -16.68 1.52
CA THR A 44 7.32 -16.65 1.09
C THR A 44 6.39 -16.78 2.29
N ILE A 45 6.61 -17.77 3.17
CA ILE A 45 5.82 -17.94 4.40
C ILE A 45 5.84 -16.67 5.25
N ALA A 46 7.00 -16.03 5.42
CA ALA A 46 7.12 -14.79 6.16
C ALA A 46 6.31 -13.64 5.52
N ILE A 47 6.36 -13.49 4.20
CA ILE A 47 5.62 -12.44 3.49
C ILE A 47 4.10 -12.66 3.61
N TYR A 48 3.62 -13.89 3.43
CA TYR A 48 2.20 -14.22 3.64
C TYR A 48 1.80 -14.07 5.12
N GLY A 49 2.67 -14.45 6.07
CA GLY A 49 2.43 -14.26 7.49
C GLY A 49 2.25 -12.78 7.86
N ILE A 50 3.17 -11.92 7.39
CA ILE A 50 3.08 -10.47 7.60
C ILE A 50 1.83 -9.89 6.92
N GLY A 51 1.53 -10.31 5.69
CA GLY A 51 0.30 -9.93 5.00
C GLY A 51 -0.96 -10.33 5.76
N GLY A 52 -0.95 -11.51 6.40
CA GLY A 52 -2.05 -12.06 7.19
C GLY A 52 -2.37 -11.29 8.46
N ILE A 53 -1.39 -10.57 9.03
CA ILE A 53 -1.60 -9.71 10.21
C ILE A 53 -2.52 -8.53 9.89
N VAL A 54 -2.48 -8.03 8.65
CA VAL A 54 -3.18 -6.81 8.21
C VAL A 54 -4.30 -7.07 7.20
N CYS A 55 -4.34 -8.28 6.64
CA CYS A 55 -5.27 -8.67 5.59
C CYS A 55 -5.76 -10.09 5.81
N HIS A 56 -7.06 -10.32 5.59
CA HIS A 56 -7.67 -11.64 5.74
C HIS A 56 -7.34 -12.63 4.60
N GLN A 57 -6.66 -12.17 3.54
CA GLN A 57 -6.20 -13.01 2.41
C GLN A 57 -7.31 -13.86 1.76
N LEU A 58 -8.54 -13.34 1.71
CA LEU A 58 -9.65 -14.00 1.04
C LEU A 58 -9.39 -14.10 -0.46
N SER A 59 -9.52 -15.30 -1.02
CA SER A 59 -9.15 -15.61 -2.40
C SER A 59 -9.95 -14.80 -3.43
N GLU A 60 -11.27 -14.72 -3.23
CA GLU A 60 -12.20 -14.00 -4.09
C GLU A 60 -11.97 -12.48 -4.09
N ARG A 61 -11.18 -11.96 -3.15
CA ARG A 61 -10.85 -10.54 -2.99
C ARG A 61 -9.41 -10.20 -3.35
N SER A 62 -8.65 -11.18 -3.82
CA SER A 62 -7.20 -11.09 -4.06
C SER A 62 -6.87 -11.30 -5.52
N PHE A 63 -5.85 -10.60 -6.02
CA PHE A 63 -5.31 -10.93 -7.34
C PHE A 63 -4.61 -12.28 -7.31
N HIS A 64 -4.67 -12.98 -8.44
CA HIS A 64 -3.92 -14.21 -8.67
C HIS A 64 -2.95 -13.96 -9.82
N LEU A 65 -1.65 -14.09 -9.54
CA LEU A 65 -0.59 -13.96 -10.53
C LEU A 65 0.13 -15.30 -10.65
N TRP A 66 0.39 -15.78 -11.86
CA TRP A 66 1.01 -17.09 -12.09
C TRP A 66 0.27 -18.24 -11.37
N ALA A 67 -1.07 -18.17 -11.32
CA ALA A 67 -1.93 -19.10 -10.58
C ALA A 67 -1.72 -19.13 -9.05
N ALA A 68 -0.95 -18.20 -8.49
CA ALA A 68 -0.80 -18.01 -7.05
C ALA A 68 -1.50 -16.72 -6.59
N GLN A 69 -2.24 -16.80 -5.48
CA GLN A 69 -2.86 -15.63 -4.85
C GLN A 69 -1.78 -14.66 -4.36
N LEU A 70 -1.98 -13.34 -4.47
CA LEU A 70 -1.11 -12.38 -3.79
C LEU A 70 -1.19 -12.52 -2.25
N PRO A 71 -0.14 -12.13 -1.50
CA PRO A 71 -0.12 -12.17 -0.03
C PRO A 71 -1.13 -11.23 0.65
N VAL A 72 -1.87 -10.42 -0.10
CA VAL A 72 -2.89 -9.48 0.41
C VAL A 72 -4.00 -9.31 -0.64
N CYS A 73 -5.15 -8.80 -0.20
CA CYS A 73 -6.29 -8.53 -1.08
C CYS A 73 -6.00 -7.36 -2.04
N ALA A 74 -6.77 -7.26 -3.11
CA ALA A 74 -6.58 -6.28 -4.17
C ALA A 74 -6.60 -4.82 -3.66
N ARG A 75 -7.39 -4.51 -2.61
CA ARG A 75 -7.40 -3.18 -1.97
C ARG A 75 -6.07 -2.87 -1.29
N CYS A 76 -5.56 -3.80 -0.49
CA CYS A 76 -4.25 -3.67 0.15
C CYS A 76 -3.14 -3.56 -0.89
N THR A 77 -3.20 -4.33 -1.98
CA THR A 77 -2.29 -4.17 -3.11
C THR A 77 -2.33 -2.75 -3.67
N GLY A 78 -3.52 -2.16 -3.82
CA GLY A 78 -3.71 -0.76 -4.21
C GLY A 78 -3.03 0.22 -3.26
N ILE A 79 -3.26 0.09 -1.95
CA ILE A 79 -2.65 0.93 -0.92
C ILE A 79 -1.11 0.86 -1.00
N TYR A 80 -0.53 -0.35 -1.05
CA TYR A 80 0.92 -0.51 -1.10
C TYR A 80 1.54 -0.04 -2.43
N ALA A 81 0.87 -0.30 -3.55
CA ALA A 81 1.30 0.21 -4.85
C ALA A 81 1.26 1.73 -4.91
N GLY A 82 0.18 2.36 -4.43
CA GLY A 82 0.05 3.81 -4.34
C GLY A 82 1.14 4.44 -3.46
N ALA A 83 1.43 3.82 -2.31
CA ALA A 83 2.50 4.27 -1.43
C ALA A 83 3.88 4.19 -2.08
N ALA A 84 4.21 3.07 -2.73
CA ALA A 84 5.48 2.85 -3.43
C ALA A 84 5.66 3.79 -4.63
N VAL A 85 4.62 3.97 -5.45
CA VAL A 85 4.66 4.89 -6.60
C VAL A 85 4.90 6.33 -6.14
N CYS A 86 4.18 6.78 -5.11
CA CYS A 86 4.39 8.11 -4.55
C CYS A 86 5.79 8.27 -3.92
N ALA A 87 6.31 7.22 -3.29
CA ALA A 87 7.65 7.21 -2.70
C ALA A 87 8.78 7.25 -3.74
N LEU A 88 8.56 6.69 -4.93
CA LEU A 88 9.51 6.68 -6.05
C LEU A 88 9.53 8.00 -6.85
N ALA A 89 8.41 8.71 -6.90
CA ALA A 89 8.21 9.76 -7.89
C ALA A 89 8.67 11.16 -7.42
N PRO A 90 9.08 12.03 -8.37
CA PRO A 90 9.14 13.49 -8.17
C PRO A 90 7.78 14.10 -7.76
N VAL A 91 6.68 13.34 -7.79
CA VAL A 91 5.35 13.74 -7.27
C VAL A 91 5.42 14.13 -5.79
N ALA A 92 6.27 13.47 -5.00
CA ALA A 92 6.58 13.94 -3.65
C ALA A 92 7.05 15.40 -3.67
N ARG A 93 7.89 15.80 -4.64
CA ARG A 93 8.37 17.18 -4.81
C ARG A 93 7.28 18.13 -5.32
N ALA A 94 6.34 17.68 -6.15
CA ALA A 94 5.21 18.49 -6.61
C ALA A 94 4.23 18.85 -5.47
N PHE A 95 3.92 17.89 -4.58
CA PHE A 95 3.14 18.16 -3.35
C PHE A 95 3.89 19.04 -2.34
N GLN A 96 5.23 19.00 -2.34
CA GLN A 96 6.07 19.86 -1.51
C GLN A 96 6.17 21.28 -2.06
N ALA A 97 6.11 21.45 -3.38
CA ALA A 97 6.17 22.76 -4.04
C ALA A 97 4.87 23.58 -3.89
N SER A 98 3.73 22.94 -3.64
CA SER A 98 2.41 23.59 -3.57
C SER A 98 1.99 24.06 -2.17
N GLU A 99 2.69 23.67 -1.11
CA GLU A 99 2.26 23.99 0.27
C GLU A 99 3.15 25.05 0.93
N GLY A 100 2.70 26.30 0.80
CA GLY A 100 3.11 27.42 1.66
C GLY A 100 2.59 27.26 3.09
N ARG A 101 3.41 27.73 4.04
CA ARG A 101 3.29 27.70 5.51
C ARG A 101 1.95 28.21 6.07
N SER A 102 1.28 27.44 6.95
CA SER A 102 0.46 27.92 8.10
C SER A 102 -0.20 26.76 8.87
N ALA A 103 -0.65 27.00 10.11
CA ALA A 103 -1.35 26.07 11.02
C ALA A 103 -2.70 25.53 10.48
N GLU A 104 -3.24 26.10 9.40
CA GLU A 104 -4.33 25.52 8.58
C GLU A 104 -3.96 24.13 7.99
N SER A 105 -2.68 23.79 7.98
CA SER A 105 -2.15 22.56 7.38
C SER A 105 -2.63 21.26 8.02
N LEU A 106 -3.00 21.22 9.29
CA LEU A 106 -3.43 19.94 9.91
C LEU A 106 -4.86 19.56 9.52
N ALA A 107 -5.79 20.52 9.49
CA ALA A 107 -7.17 20.28 9.09
C ALA A 107 -7.24 19.83 7.63
N LEU A 108 -6.47 20.49 6.75
CA LEU A 108 -6.37 20.10 5.35
C LEU A 108 -5.76 18.70 5.18
N ARG A 109 -4.66 18.38 5.88
CA ARG A 109 -4.05 17.04 5.83
C ARG A 109 -5.04 15.95 6.26
N ARG A 110 -5.80 16.20 7.33
CA ARG A 110 -6.88 15.30 7.78
C ARG A 110 -7.97 15.18 6.73
N ALA A 111 -8.44 16.29 6.16
CA ALA A 111 -9.47 16.28 5.13
C ALA A 111 -9.03 15.49 3.89
N VAL A 112 -7.79 15.70 3.41
CA VAL A 112 -7.23 14.95 2.27
C VAL A 112 -7.08 13.47 2.60
N LEU A 113 -6.64 13.11 3.82
CA LEU A 113 -6.55 11.72 4.23
C LEU A 113 -7.93 11.05 4.28
N VAL A 114 -8.94 11.72 4.86
CA VAL A 114 -10.32 11.22 4.89
C VAL A 114 -10.85 11.07 3.46
N ALA A 115 -10.69 12.08 2.62
CA ALA A 115 -11.11 12.05 1.22
C ALA A 115 -10.45 10.87 0.46
N ALA A 116 -9.16 10.62 0.68
CA ALA A 116 -8.43 9.52 0.06
C ALA A 116 -8.86 8.13 0.57
N ALA A 117 -9.41 8.03 1.77
CA ALA A 117 -9.99 6.80 2.31
C ALA A 117 -11.40 6.53 1.77
N MET A 118 -12.11 7.54 1.27
CA MET A 118 -13.52 7.41 0.84
C MET A 118 -13.76 6.33 -0.22
N PRO A 119 -12.93 6.15 -1.27
CA PRO A 119 -13.16 5.08 -2.24
C PRO A 119 -13.08 3.69 -1.61
N SER A 120 -12.13 3.48 -0.69
CA SER A 120 -12.02 2.23 0.08
C SER A 120 -13.21 2.02 1.00
N LEU A 121 -13.70 3.07 1.65
CA LEU A 121 -14.89 3.01 2.49
C LEU A 121 -16.16 2.72 1.67
N ALA A 122 -16.32 3.35 0.50
CA ALA A 122 -17.46 3.14 -0.38
C ALA A 122 -17.52 1.68 -0.86
N THR A 123 -16.39 1.10 -1.25
CA THR A 123 -16.32 -0.31 -1.64
C THR A 123 -16.55 -1.26 -0.47
N LEU A 124 -16.12 -0.91 0.76
CA LEU A 124 -16.47 -1.68 1.97
C LEU A 124 -17.96 -1.66 2.27
N ILE A 125 -18.57 -0.47 2.23
CA ILE A 125 -20.00 -0.31 2.48
C ILE A 125 -20.79 -1.13 1.46
N TYR A 126 -20.44 -1.05 0.18
CA TYR A 126 -21.06 -1.87 -0.87
C TYR A 126 -20.93 -3.37 -0.55
N GLU A 127 -19.72 -3.87 -0.28
CA GLU A 127 -19.48 -5.29 0.04
C GLU A 127 -20.32 -5.78 1.22
N TRP A 128 -20.49 -4.95 2.26
CA TRP A 128 -21.23 -5.31 3.46
C TRP A 128 -22.74 -5.20 3.32
N THR A 129 -23.23 -4.29 2.48
CA THR A 129 -24.68 -4.09 2.29
C THR A 129 -25.26 -5.00 1.23
N THR A 130 -24.51 -5.33 0.17
CA THR A 130 -25.01 -6.20 -0.92
C THR A 130 -24.55 -7.64 -0.79
N GLY A 131 -23.44 -7.90 -0.09
CA GLY A 131 -22.77 -9.20 -0.08
C GLY A 131 -21.99 -9.50 -1.37
N ASP A 132 -22.07 -8.62 -2.38
CA ASP A 132 -21.37 -8.77 -3.64
C ASP A 132 -19.93 -8.26 -3.53
N VAL A 133 -19.02 -8.93 -4.23
CA VAL A 133 -17.61 -8.57 -4.25
C VAL A 133 -17.32 -7.74 -5.50
N PRO A 134 -16.94 -6.45 -5.38
CA PRO A 134 -16.47 -5.67 -6.52
C PRO A 134 -15.27 -6.32 -7.18
N SER A 135 -15.11 -6.11 -8.49
CA SER A 135 -13.94 -6.62 -9.21
C SER A 135 -12.63 -6.18 -8.55
N ASN A 136 -11.61 -7.03 -8.62
CA ASN A 136 -10.33 -6.75 -7.98
C ASN A 136 -9.69 -5.43 -8.48
N TRP A 137 -9.92 -5.04 -9.74
CA TRP A 137 -9.46 -3.76 -10.26
C TRP A 137 -10.14 -2.56 -9.60
N ILE A 138 -11.44 -2.64 -9.30
CA ILE A 138 -12.16 -1.59 -8.56
C ILE A 138 -11.62 -1.51 -7.13
N ARG A 139 -11.41 -2.65 -6.45
CA ARG A 139 -10.84 -2.71 -5.10
C ARG A 139 -9.44 -2.10 -5.04
N PHE A 140 -8.61 -2.41 -6.03
CA PHE A 140 -7.27 -1.84 -6.20
C PHE A 140 -7.32 -0.32 -6.37
N ALA A 141 -8.13 0.16 -7.33
CA ALA A 141 -8.30 1.58 -7.58
C ALA A 141 -8.85 2.33 -6.35
N ALA A 142 -9.71 1.68 -5.56
CA ALA A 142 -10.23 2.23 -4.32
C ALA A 142 -9.18 2.35 -3.19
N GLY A 143 -8.19 1.45 -3.16
CA GLY A 143 -7.10 1.49 -2.18
C GLY A 143 -5.97 2.47 -2.53
N LEU A 144 -5.73 2.67 -3.82
CA LEU A 144 -4.58 3.42 -4.33
C LEU A 144 -4.49 4.88 -3.82
N PRO A 145 -5.58 5.69 -3.77
CA PRO A 145 -5.52 7.07 -3.29
C PRO A 145 -5.01 7.19 -1.85
N LEU A 146 -5.45 6.29 -0.97
CA LEU A 146 -5.03 6.29 0.44
C LEU A 146 -3.53 6.03 0.56
N GLY A 147 -3.00 5.07 -0.21
CA GLY A 147 -1.56 4.78 -0.26
C GLY A 147 -0.73 5.98 -0.72
N VAL A 148 -1.17 6.65 -1.79
CA VAL A 148 -0.53 7.85 -2.33
C VAL A 148 -0.48 8.96 -1.28
N VAL A 149 -1.62 9.28 -0.65
CA VAL A 149 -1.70 10.37 0.33
C VAL A 149 -0.88 10.05 1.58
N VAL A 150 -0.95 8.83 2.11
CA VAL A 150 -0.13 8.43 3.27
C VAL A 150 1.35 8.58 2.96
N SER A 151 1.81 8.08 1.81
CA SER A 151 3.20 8.23 1.39
C SER A 151 3.60 9.70 1.25
N ALA A 152 2.80 10.51 0.55
CA ALA A 152 3.03 11.94 0.38
C ALA A 152 3.19 12.67 1.73
N LEU A 153 2.33 12.36 2.71
CA LEU A 153 2.37 12.97 4.04
C LEU A 153 3.63 12.58 4.83
N VAL A 154 4.10 11.33 4.69
CA VAL A 154 5.30 10.82 5.39
C VAL A 154 6.59 11.34 4.77
N VAL A 155 6.69 11.39 3.44
CA VAL A 155 7.93 11.78 2.73
C VAL A 155 8.12 13.30 2.63
N ARG A 156 7.11 14.11 2.93
CA ARG A 156 7.18 15.58 2.95
C ARG A 156 8.38 16.06 3.76
N VAL A 157 9.21 16.90 3.15
CA VAL A 157 10.29 17.63 3.82
C VAL A 157 9.73 18.96 4.30
N ASN A 158 9.56 19.11 5.62
CA ASN A 158 9.40 20.42 6.26
C ASN A 158 10.76 21.12 6.32
#